data_AF-A0A0Q9TLH1-F1
#
_entry.id   AF-A0A0Q9TLH1-F1
#
_cell.length_a   1.000
_cell.length_b   1.000
_cell.length_c   1.000
_cell.angle_alpha   90.00
_cell.angle_beta   90.00
_cell.angle_gamma   90.00
#
_symmetry.space_group_name_H-M   'P 1'
#
loop_
_entity.id
_entity.type
_entity.pdbx_description
1 polymer ?
#
loop_
_entity_poly.entity_id
_entity_poly.type
_entity_poly.pdbx_seq_one_letter_code
_entity_poly.pdbx_strand_id
1 'polypeptide(L)'
;MSASARLRDLVAGLPDSTVTVLHRGAHAIYLDVEGIGCVGVLGARATAVPNGLRLAAPTVARLRGDGAVVRDGVLRVDGTALPVRRAVDVAVPRLTDAGRAAPVTPVLVTELAVTPQQPERLVGRGSGLTPLGDDVVCGWVAMHRAAGLHTPDHDARVRDLLPRTTRLSAALLECALRGEVLPQFAAYVAALGTPAEGAATTALTAVGHTSGLGLLAGAVAARRHLLDTDGYAA
;
A
#
# COMPACT_ATOMS: atom_id res chain seq x y z
N MET A 1 6.32 -6.12 -18.05
CA MET A 1 5.99 -6.04 -16.60
C MET A 1 4.59 -5.52 -16.43
N SER A 2 4.02 -5.65 -15.23
CA SER A 2 2.73 -5.02 -14.90
C SER A 2 2.85 -4.06 -13.74
N ALA A 3 2.13 -2.94 -13.79
CA ALA A 3 2.11 -1.90 -12.76
C ALA A 3 0.77 -1.15 -12.82
N SER A 4 0.48 -0.30 -11.83
CA SER A 4 -0.65 0.61 -11.91
C SER A 4 -0.52 1.53 -13.13
N ALA A 5 -1.66 1.96 -13.69
CA ALA A 5 -1.66 2.91 -14.80
C ALA A 5 -0.90 4.19 -14.42
N ARG A 6 -1.14 4.71 -13.21
CA ARG A 6 -0.42 5.86 -12.65
C ARG A 6 1.09 5.66 -12.66
N LEU A 7 1.60 4.55 -12.12
CA LEU A 7 3.04 4.33 -12.07
C LEU A 7 3.65 4.22 -13.48
N ARG A 8 2.96 3.54 -14.40
CA ARG A 8 3.37 3.49 -15.81
C ARG A 8 3.50 4.90 -16.39
N ASP A 9 2.47 5.72 -16.21
CA ASP A 9 2.38 7.04 -16.82
C ASP A 9 3.41 8.01 -16.19
N LEU A 10 3.64 7.90 -14.87
CA LEU A 10 4.71 8.63 -14.19
C LEU A 10 6.09 8.27 -14.74
N VAL A 11 6.42 6.97 -14.84
CA VAL A 11 7.73 6.53 -15.37
C VAL A 11 7.91 6.93 -16.83
N ALA A 12 6.84 6.86 -17.64
CA ALA A 12 6.88 7.26 -19.05
C ALA A 12 7.09 8.77 -19.24
N GLY A 13 6.62 9.60 -18.29
CA GLY A 13 6.76 11.05 -18.32
C GLY A 13 8.06 11.59 -17.72
N LEU A 14 8.89 10.75 -17.11
CA LEU A 14 10.16 11.19 -16.52
C LEU A 14 11.23 11.43 -17.59
N PRO A 15 12.08 12.46 -17.40
CA PRO A 15 13.30 12.59 -18.17
C PRO A 15 14.29 11.47 -17.80
N ASP A 16 15.28 11.28 -18.66
CA ASP A 16 16.40 10.41 -18.39
C ASP A 16 17.09 10.81 -17.07
N SER A 17 17.17 9.88 -16.13
CA SER A 17 17.62 10.16 -14.77
C SER A 17 18.25 8.94 -14.09
N THR A 18 19.11 9.21 -13.11
CA THR A 18 19.69 8.17 -12.25
C THR A 18 18.69 7.74 -11.18
N VAL A 19 18.73 6.47 -10.80
CA VAL A 19 17.85 5.90 -9.78
C VAL A 19 18.70 5.30 -8.67
N THR A 20 18.36 5.61 -7.43
CA THR A 20 19.08 5.10 -6.25
C THR A 20 18.46 3.80 -5.79
N VAL A 21 19.29 2.80 -5.44
CA VAL A 21 18.79 1.54 -4.87
C VAL A 21 18.68 1.70 -3.35
N LEU A 22 17.45 1.59 -2.82
CA LEU A 22 17.15 1.74 -1.40
C LEU A 22 17.28 0.43 -0.63
N HIS A 23 16.83 -0.67 -1.23
CA HIS A 23 16.86 -1.99 -0.61
C HIS A 23 16.88 -3.09 -1.66
N ARG A 24 17.55 -4.20 -1.33
CA ARG A 24 17.62 -5.40 -2.16
C ARG A 24 17.29 -6.64 -1.34
N GLY A 25 16.37 -7.44 -1.85
CA GLY A 25 16.08 -8.78 -1.36
C GLY A 25 15.89 -9.77 -2.51
N ALA A 26 15.64 -11.04 -2.15
CA ALA A 26 15.42 -12.10 -3.16
C ALA A 26 14.14 -11.87 -3.98
N HIS A 27 13.15 -11.20 -3.42
CA HIS A 27 11.82 -11.02 -4.03
C HIS A 27 11.54 -9.60 -4.51
N ALA A 28 12.26 -8.59 -4.02
CA ALA A 28 12.02 -7.20 -4.36
C ALA A 28 13.32 -6.37 -4.36
N ILE A 29 13.38 -5.38 -5.25
CA ILE A 29 14.34 -4.27 -5.19
C ILE A 29 13.51 -3.00 -5.03
N TYR A 30 13.79 -2.20 -4.01
CA TYR A 30 13.16 -0.89 -3.85
C TYR A 30 14.12 0.19 -4.30
N LEU A 31 13.59 1.13 -5.07
CA LEU A 31 14.34 2.15 -5.79
C LEU A 31 13.79 3.52 -5.42
N ASP A 32 14.66 4.51 -5.19
CA ASP A 32 14.25 5.92 -5.12
C ASP A 32 14.39 6.51 -6.52
N VAL A 33 13.25 6.83 -7.13
CA VAL A 33 13.17 7.43 -8.45
C VAL A 33 12.83 8.90 -8.28
N GLU A 34 13.74 9.78 -8.68
CA GLU A 34 13.52 11.22 -8.60
C GLU A 34 12.23 11.63 -9.33
N GLY A 35 11.44 12.50 -8.69
CA GLY A 35 10.12 12.92 -9.20
C GLY A 35 8.96 11.94 -8.95
N ILE A 36 9.22 10.70 -8.51
CA ILE A 36 8.18 9.71 -8.18
C ILE A 36 8.26 9.29 -6.70
N GLY A 37 9.46 9.13 -6.15
CA GLY A 37 9.72 8.53 -4.85
C GLY A 37 10.02 7.03 -4.95
N CYS A 38 9.64 6.27 -3.93
CA CYS A 38 9.97 4.84 -3.87
C CYS A 38 9.15 4.02 -4.88
N VAL A 39 9.83 3.23 -5.72
CA VAL A 39 9.26 2.27 -6.67
C VAL A 39 9.81 0.88 -6.39
N GLY A 40 8.92 -0.11 -6.30
CA GLY A 40 9.30 -1.51 -6.16
C GLY A 40 9.50 -2.20 -7.50
N VAL A 41 10.58 -2.96 -7.69
CA VAL A 41 10.68 -3.99 -8.73
C VAL A 41 10.45 -5.34 -8.05
N LEU A 42 9.36 -6.00 -8.41
CA LEU A 42 8.77 -7.08 -7.61
C LEU A 42 8.73 -8.38 -8.39
N GLY A 43 9.34 -9.45 -7.86
CA GLY A 43 9.10 -10.80 -8.37
C GLY A 43 7.62 -11.19 -8.21
N ALA A 44 7.15 -12.16 -8.99
CA ALA A 44 5.76 -12.61 -8.93
C ALA A 44 5.36 -13.17 -7.55
N ARG A 45 6.32 -13.60 -6.73
CA ARG A 45 6.09 -14.06 -5.34
C ARG A 45 6.15 -12.96 -4.28
N ALA A 46 6.54 -11.73 -4.64
CA ALA A 46 6.54 -10.61 -3.71
C ALA A 46 5.11 -10.10 -3.48
N THR A 47 4.89 -9.44 -2.34
CA THR A 47 3.70 -8.62 -2.11
C THR A 47 3.58 -7.57 -3.21
N ALA A 48 2.45 -7.58 -3.92
CA ALA A 48 2.19 -6.68 -5.04
C ALA A 48 1.74 -5.30 -4.53
N VAL A 49 2.68 -4.52 -4.00
CA VAL A 49 2.42 -3.15 -3.54
C VAL A 49 2.04 -2.23 -4.72
N PRO A 50 1.17 -1.22 -4.50
CA PRO A 50 0.59 -0.39 -5.57
C PRO A 50 1.60 0.49 -6.33
N ASN A 51 2.72 0.85 -5.69
CA ASN A 51 3.85 1.56 -6.29
C ASN A 51 4.91 0.60 -6.88
N GLY A 52 4.50 -0.58 -7.34
CA GLY A 52 5.39 -1.64 -7.81
C GLY A 52 5.26 -2.01 -9.30
N LEU A 53 6.41 -2.29 -9.91
CA LEU A 53 6.59 -2.98 -11.20
C LEU A 53 6.73 -4.48 -10.96
N ARG A 54 5.70 -5.25 -11.29
CA ARG A 54 5.69 -6.70 -11.12
C ARG A 54 6.26 -7.43 -12.33
N LEU A 55 7.26 -8.26 -12.05
CA LEU A 55 7.90 -9.18 -12.98
C LEU A 55 7.04 -10.44 -13.19
N ALA A 56 7.18 -11.05 -14.36
CA ALA A 56 6.65 -12.40 -14.60
C ALA A 56 7.50 -13.47 -13.88
N ALA A 57 8.80 -13.21 -13.71
CA ALA A 57 9.70 -14.09 -12.98
C ALA A 57 9.32 -14.16 -11.49
N PRO A 58 9.46 -15.32 -10.82
CA PRO A 58 9.05 -15.49 -9.42
C PRO A 58 9.85 -14.63 -8.44
N THR A 59 11.09 -14.29 -8.78
CA THR A 59 12.05 -13.54 -7.96
C THR A 59 12.73 -12.46 -8.79
N VAL A 60 13.46 -11.56 -8.11
CA VAL A 60 14.31 -10.55 -8.76
C VAL A 60 15.76 -11.01 -8.87
N ALA A 61 16.06 -12.28 -8.62
CA ALA A 61 17.44 -12.78 -8.48
C ALA A 61 18.34 -12.57 -9.72
N ARG A 62 17.75 -12.39 -10.91
CA ARG A 62 18.46 -12.06 -12.15
C ARG A 62 18.91 -10.60 -12.22
N LEU A 63 18.37 -9.75 -11.36
CA LEU A 63 18.74 -8.35 -11.21
C LEU A 63 19.63 -8.25 -9.97
N ARG A 64 20.86 -7.78 -10.18
CA ARG A 64 21.79 -7.47 -9.10
C ARG A 64 21.38 -6.19 -8.37
N GLY A 65 20.75 -5.24 -9.06
CA GLY A 65 20.44 -3.93 -8.48
C GLY A 65 21.72 -3.17 -8.14
N ASP A 66 22.77 -3.32 -8.95
CA ASP A 66 24.02 -2.57 -8.80
C ASP A 66 23.87 -1.18 -9.43
N GLY A 67 22.97 -1.03 -10.40
CA GLY A 67 22.60 0.26 -10.97
C GLY A 67 21.18 0.28 -11.54
N ALA A 68 20.52 1.42 -11.40
CA ALA A 68 19.21 1.67 -11.99
C ALA A 68 19.15 3.06 -12.63
N VAL A 69 18.42 3.18 -13.73
CA VAL A 69 18.20 4.44 -14.44
C VAL A 69 16.80 4.46 -15.05
N VAL A 70 16.22 5.63 -15.23
CA VAL A 70 15.13 5.83 -16.19
C VAL A 70 15.75 6.30 -17.50
N ARG A 71 15.44 5.63 -18.61
CA ARG A 71 15.82 6.06 -19.96
C ARG A 71 14.69 5.82 -20.94
N ASP A 72 14.40 6.81 -21.78
CA ASP A 72 13.33 6.75 -22.78
C ASP A 72 11.96 6.39 -22.15
N GLY A 73 11.67 6.94 -20.97
CA GLY A 73 10.43 6.64 -20.23
C GLY A 73 10.33 5.19 -19.72
N VAL A 74 11.45 4.48 -19.61
CA VAL A 74 11.49 3.08 -19.12
C VAL A 74 12.51 2.94 -18.00
N LEU A 75 12.07 2.37 -16.88
CA LEU A 75 12.98 1.96 -15.81
C LEU A 75 13.86 0.79 -16.28
N ARG A 76 15.17 0.94 -16.10
CA ARG A 76 16.19 -0.06 -16.39
C ARG A 76 16.94 -0.40 -15.10
N VAL A 77 17.13 -1.69 -14.83
CA VAL A 77 17.91 -2.20 -13.70
C VAL A 77 19.00 -3.11 -14.26
N ASP A 78 20.26 -2.84 -13.95
CA ASP A 78 21.45 -3.51 -14.49
C ASP A 78 21.42 -3.62 -16.03
N GLY A 79 21.01 -2.53 -16.69
CA GLY A 79 20.83 -2.48 -18.15
C GLY A 79 19.60 -3.19 -18.69
N THR A 80 18.89 -3.98 -17.88
CA THR A 80 17.66 -4.68 -18.29
C THR A 80 16.48 -3.70 -18.28
N ALA A 81 15.87 -3.48 -19.45
CA ALA A 81 14.67 -2.66 -19.57
C ALA A 81 13.44 -3.37 -18.99
N LEU A 82 12.66 -2.64 -18.19
CA LEU A 82 11.47 -3.14 -17.51
C LEU A 82 10.20 -2.42 -17.99
N PRO A 83 9.84 -2.48 -19.28
CA PRO A 83 8.66 -1.79 -19.78
C PRO A 83 7.38 -2.35 -19.14
N VAL A 84 6.47 -1.45 -18.78
CA VAL A 84 5.11 -1.82 -18.37
C VAL A 84 4.33 -2.17 -19.63
N ARG A 85 3.91 -3.43 -19.72
CA ARG A 85 3.13 -3.97 -20.84
C ARG A 85 1.66 -4.15 -20.49
N ARG A 86 1.33 -4.15 -19.19
CA ARG A 86 -0.01 -4.41 -18.68
C ARG A 86 -0.29 -3.50 -17.49
N ALA A 87 -1.36 -2.72 -17.57
CA ALA A 87 -1.86 -1.97 -16.42
C ALA A 87 -2.60 -2.93 -15.47
N VAL A 88 -2.46 -2.70 -14.16
CA VAL A 88 -3.30 -3.31 -13.13
C VAL A 88 -4.13 -2.24 -12.46
N ASP A 89 -5.38 -2.58 -12.13
CA ASP A 89 -6.16 -1.81 -11.20
C ASP A 89 -5.65 -2.09 -9.78
N VAL A 90 -5.43 -1.00 -9.03
CA VAL A 90 -4.98 -1.02 -7.64
C VAL A 90 -5.94 -0.23 -6.76
N ALA A 91 -7.03 0.29 -7.31
CA ALA A 91 -8.02 1.01 -6.54
C ALA A 91 -8.69 0.08 -5.52
N VAL A 92 -8.92 0.60 -4.32
CA VAL A 92 -9.74 -0.08 -3.33
C VAL A 92 -11.18 -0.16 -3.84
N PRO A 93 -11.82 -1.33 -3.80
CA PRO A 93 -13.21 -1.45 -4.21
C PRO A 93 -14.12 -0.68 -3.25
N ARG A 94 -15.29 -0.27 -3.75
CA ARG A 94 -16.31 0.37 -2.92
C ARG A 94 -16.94 -0.66 -1.99
N LEU A 95 -17.27 -0.24 -0.77
CA LEU A 95 -18.07 -1.05 0.14
C LEU A 95 -19.46 -1.32 -0.47
N THR A 96 -19.83 -2.58 -0.48
CA THR A 96 -21.20 -3.03 -0.75
C THR A 96 -22.08 -2.79 0.46
N ASP A 97 -23.40 -2.84 0.31
CA ASP A 97 -24.33 -2.70 1.44
C ASP A 97 -24.12 -3.80 2.48
N ALA A 98 -23.86 -5.03 2.03
CA ALA A 98 -23.48 -6.15 2.89
C ALA A 98 -22.19 -5.84 3.68
N GLY A 99 -21.17 -5.27 3.02
CA GLY A 99 -19.92 -4.90 3.69
C GLY A 99 -20.06 -3.75 4.69
N ARG A 100 -20.99 -2.81 4.45
CA ARG A 100 -21.35 -1.75 5.41
C ARG A 100 -22.05 -2.33 6.63
N ALA A 101 -23.01 -3.23 6.42
CA ALA A 101 -23.81 -3.84 7.48
C ALA A 101 -23.08 -4.98 8.25
N ALA A 102 -21.99 -5.52 7.70
CA ALA A 102 -21.27 -6.62 8.32
C ALA A 102 -20.79 -6.25 9.74
N PRO A 103 -20.81 -7.19 10.70
CA PRO A 103 -20.31 -6.92 12.04
C PRO A 103 -18.82 -6.53 12.00
N VAL A 104 -18.40 -5.69 12.94
CA VAL A 104 -17.00 -5.28 13.06
C VAL A 104 -16.34 -6.08 14.17
N THR A 105 -15.57 -7.10 13.78
CA THR A 105 -14.80 -7.91 14.72
C THR A 105 -13.55 -7.14 15.19
N PRO A 106 -13.36 -6.96 16.51
CA PRO A 106 -12.13 -6.39 17.05
C PRO A 106 -10.88 -7.12 16.59
N VAL A 107 -9.84 -6.36 16.26
CA VAL A 107 -8.49 -6.88 16.03
C VAL A 107 -7.57 -6.26 17.08
N LEU A 108 -6.86 -7.12 17.80
CA LEU A 108 -5.89 -6.69 18.80
C LEU A 108 -4.50 -6.65 18.17
N VAL A 109 -3.81 -5.53 18.35
CA VAL A 109 -2.41 -5.36 18.01
C VAL A 109 -1.68 -5.08 19.32
N THR A 110 -0.82 -6.00 19.76
CA THR A 110 -0.16 -5.93 21.07
C THR A 110 1.02 -4.96 21.10
N GLU A 111 1.61 -4.70 19.94
CA GLU A 111 2.85 -3.92 19.80
C GLU A 111 2.61 -2.40 19.82
N LEU A 112 1.37 -1.94 19.55
CA LEU A 112 1.06 -0.52 19.39
C LEU A 112 -0.42 -0.23 19.68
N ALA A 113 -0.70 0.85 20.40
CA ALA A 113 -2.05 1.34 20.58
C ALA A 113 -2.61 1.88 19.25
N VAL A 114 -3.67 1.24 18.74
CA VAL A 114 -4.29 1.59 17.45
C VAL A 114 -5.14 2.85 17.62
N THR A 115 -4.58 4.00 17.25
CA THR A 115 -5.22 5.33 17.30
C THR A 115 -5.10 6.07 15.95
N PRO A 116 -5.62 5.51 14.86
CA PRO A 116 -5.39 6.01 13.49
C PRO A 116 -5.84 7.45 13.25
N GLN A 117 -6.78 7.98 14.02
CA GLN A 117 -7.19 9.39 13.99
C GLN A 117 -6.08 10.36 14.45
N GLN A 118 -5.04 9.84 15.11
CA GLN A 118 -3.86 10.56 15.60
C GLN A 118 -2.61 10.05 14.86
N PRO A 119 -2.47 10.32 13.54
CA PRO A 119 -1.39 9.77 12.73
C PRO A 119 0.02 10.08 13.28
N GLU A 120 0.21 11.20 13.98
CA GLU A 120 1.46 11.57 14.65
C GLU A 120 1.94 10.55 15.70
N ARG A 121 1.03 9.75 16.25
CA ARG A 121 1.33 8.67 17.20
C ARG A 121 1.74 7.37 16.52
N LEU A 122 1.40 7.19 15.24
CA LEU A 122 1.60 5.95 14.50
C LEU A 122 2.68 6.06 13.43
N VAL A 123 2.76 7.18 12.71
CA VAL A 123 3.66 7.29 11.56
C VAL A 123 5.11 7.14 11.99
N GLY A 124 5.79 6.18 11.36
CA GLY A 124 7.16 5.74 11.64
C GLY A 124 7.30 4.83 12.86
N ARG A 125 6.21 4.35 13.47
CA ARG A 125 6.27 3.45 14.64
C ARG A 125 6.20 1.98 14.23
N GLY A 126 7.14 1.19 14.72
CA GLY A 126 7.30 -0.22 14.37
C GLY A 126 8.65 -0.46 13.68
N SER A 127 9.01 -1.73 13.51
CA SER A 127 10.27 -2.13 12.86
C SER A 127 10.06 -2.39 11.37
N GLY A 128 11.18 -2.54 10.64
CA GLY A 128 11.16 -2.95 9.22
C GLY A 128 10.95 -1.81 8.23
N LEU A 129 10.80 -2.19 6.95
CA LEU A 129 10.60 -1.25 5.85
C LEU A 129 9.19 -0.65 5.81
N THR A 130 8.22 -1.35 6.40
CA THR A 130 6.82 -0.94 6.53
C THR A 130 6.46 -1.02 8.01
N PRO A 131 6.75 0.04 8.79
CA PRO A 131 6.41 0.09 10.20
C PRO A 131 4.92 -0.18 10.43
N LEU A 132 4.61 -1.02 11.42
CA LEU A 132 3.24 -1.39 11.79
C LEU A 132 2.28 -0.19 11.90
N GLY A 133 2.72 0.91 12.49
CA GLY A 133 1.92 2.13 12.63
C GLY A 133 1.52 2.75 11.30
N ASP A 134 2.38 2.67 10.28
CA ASP A 134 2.05 3.16 8.94
C ASP A 134 1.05 2.25 8.24
N ASP A 135 1.17 0.93 8.43
CA ASP A 135 0.22 -0.04 7.90
C ASP A 135 -1.18 0.18 8.51
N VAL A 136 -1.26 0.49 9.81
CA VAL A 136 -2.51 0.90 10.47
C VAL A 136 -3.09 2.17 9.84
N VAL A 137 -2.28 3.19 9.59
CA VAL A 137 -2.74 4.42 8.92
C VAL A 137 -3.21 4.13 7.48
N CYS A 138 -2.47 3.31 6.73
CA CYS A 138 -2.85 2.90 5.37
C CYS A 138 -4.22 2.20 5.36
N GLY A 139 -4.43 1.23 6.25
CA GLY A 139 -5.68 0.49 6.35
C GLY A 139 -6.86 1.39 6.72
N TRP A 140 -6.64 2.34 7.64
CA TRP A 140 -7.65 3.31 8.04
C TRP A 140 -8.10 4.20 6.87
N VAL A 141 -7.14 4.82 6.17
CA VAL A 141 -7.41 5.72 5.05
C VAL A 141 -8.06 4.94 3.90
N ALA A 142 -7.51 3.79 3.54
CA ALA A 142 -8.04 2.97 2.45
C ALA A 142 -9.49 2.54 2.68
N MET A 143 -9.86 2.23 3.92
CA MET A 143 -11.26 1.90 4.27
C MET A 143 -12.19 3.12 4.15
N HIS A 144 -11.76 4.33 4.48
CA HIS A 144 -12.54 5.55 4.21
C HIS A 144 -12.75 5.75 2.71
N ARG A 145 -11.71 5.51 1.88
CA ARG A 145 -11.84 5.57 0.41
C ARG A 145 -12.81 4.51 -0.12
N ALA A 146 -12.80 3.30 0.43
CA ALA A 146 -13.77 2.25 0.12
C ALA A 146 -15.21 2.66 0.50
N ALA A 147 -15.39 3.34 1.63
CA ALA A 147 -16.67 3.90 2.05
C ALA A 147 -17.13 5.06 1.14
N GLY A 148 -16.19 5.70 0.45
CA GLY A 148 -16.41 6.85 -0.43
C GLY A 148 -16.22 8.19 0.23
N LEU A 149 -15.46 8.22 1.32
CA LEU A 149 -15.23 9.39 2.14
C LEU A 149 -13.80 9.88 1.99
N HIS A 150 -13.68 11.20 1.87
CA HIS A 150 -12.41 11.92 1.93
C HIS A 150 -12.17 12.41 3.35
N THR A 151 -10.91 12.42 3.76
CA THR A 151 -10.48 12.78 5.12
C THR A 151 -9.42 13.87 5.06
N PRO A 152 -9.71 15.05 4.47
CA PRO A 152 -8.70 16.03 4.06
C PRO A 152 -7.76 16.48 5.19
N ASP A 153 -8.29 16.72 6.40
CA ASP A 153 -7.47 17.13 7.55
C ASP A 153 -6.54 16.01 8.03
N HIS A 154 -7.01 14.77 8.00
CA HIS A 154 -6.20 13.59 8.31
C HIS A 154 -5.15 13.36 7.23
N ASP A 155 -5.53 13.48 5.96
CA ASP A 155 -4.65 13.35 4.81
C ASP A 155 -3.51 14.36 4.85
N ALA A 156 -3.81 15.63 5.15
CA ALA A 156 -2.81 16.68 5.29
C ALA A 156 -1.80 16.34 6.41
N ARG A 157 -2.31 15.94 7.59
CA ARG A 157 -1.46 15.50 8.70
C ARG A 157 -0.59 14.31 8.34
N VAL A 158 -1.12 13.31 7.62
CA VAL A 158 -0.32 12.17 7.15
C VAL A 158 0.80 12.64 6.20
N ARG A 159 0.52 13.56 5.28
CA ARG A 159 1.54 14.11 4.36
C ARG A 159 2.67 14.83 5.10
N ASP A 160 2.34 15.64 6.10
CA ASP A 160 3.34 16.34 6.93
C ASP A 160 4.25 15.36 7.69
N LEU A 161 3.77 14.14 7.95
CA LEU A 161 4.48 13.11 8.70
C LEU A 161 5.28 12.14 7.82
N LEU A 162 5.16 12.17 6.49
CA LEU A 162 5.89 11.27 5.59
C LEU A 162 7.41 11.24 5.83
N PRO A 163 8.09 12.35 6.15
CA PRO A 163 9.53 12.34 6.45
C PRO A 163 9.92 11.52 7.70
N ARG A 164 8.96 11.14 8.56
CA ARG A 164 9.20 10.38 9.79
C ARG A 164 9.26 8.88 9.58
N THR A 165 9.02 8.38 8.37
CA THR A 165 9.05 6.95 8.07
C THR A 165 10.00 6.63 6.91
N THR A 166 10.12 5.35 6.57
CA THR A 166 10.93 4.87 5.45
C THR A 166 10.37 5.39 4.13
N ARG A 167 11.25 5.52 3.12
CA ARG A 167 10.85 5.90 1.75
C ARG A 167 9.79 4.97 1.16
N LEU A 168 9.86 3.67 1.45
CA LEU A 168 8.86 2.70 1.02
C LEU A 168 7.51 3.00 1.67
N SER A 169 7.47 3.10 2.99
CA SER A 169 6.23 3.29 3.72
C SER A 169 5.57 4.64 3.41
N ALA A 170 6.36 5.71 3.25
CA ALA A 170 5.87 7.00 2.79
C ALA A 170 5.17 6.91 1.41
N ALA A 171 5.74 6.16 0.47
CA ALA A 171 5.12 5.95 -0.84
C ALA A 171 3.82 5.12 -0.74
N LEU A 172 3.75 4.16 0.19
CA LEU A 172 2.54 3.37 0.43
C LEU A 172 1.43 4.20 1.11
N LEU A 173 1.78 5.08 2.05
CA LEU A 173 0.85 6.04 2.63
C LEU A 173 0.26 6.95 1.55
N GLU A 174 1.08 7.50 0.66
CA GLU A 174 0.61 8.27 -0.50
C GLU A 174 -0.30 7.45 -1.43
N CYS A 175 -0.06 6.14 -1.58
CA CYS A 175 -0.96 5.25 -2.31
C CYS A 175 -2.31 5.12 -1.59
N ALA A 176 -2.31 4.86 -0.29
CA ALA A 176 -3.53 4.75 0.50
C ALA A 176 -4.36 6.04 0.47
N LEU A 177 -3.73 7.22 0.55
CA LEU A 177 -4.38 8.53 0.43
C LEU A 177 -5.16 8.68 -0.88
N ARG A 178 -4.65 8.09 -1.97
CA ARG A 178 -5.29 8.02 -3.30
C ARG A 178 -6.26 6.85 -3.46
N GLY A 179 -6.46 6.04 -2.42
CA GLY A 179 -7.30 4.84 -2.47
C GLY A 179 -6.65 3.68 -3.23
N GLU A 180 -5.33 3.66 -3.38
CA GLU A 180 -4.61 2.56 -4.00
C GLU A 180 -4.09 1.57 -2.93
N VAL A 181 -4.35 0.28 -3.13
CA VAL A 181 -4.09 -0.77 -2.14
C VAL A 181 -3.47 -2.02 -2.79
N LEU A 182 -2.94 -2.90 -1.93
CA LEU A 182 -2.52 -4.23 -2.36
C LEU A 182 -3.73 -5.16 -2.60
N PRO A 183 -3.59 -6.19 -3.47
CA PRO A 183 -4.71 -7.06 -3.86
C PRO A 183 -5.43 -7.76 -2.70
N GLN A 184 -4.70 -8.19 -1.67
CA GLN A 184 -5.28 -8.86 -0.50
C GLN A 184 -6.18 -7.93 0.31
N PHE A 185 -5.85 -6.63 0.39
CA PHE A 185 -6.70 -5.65 1.04
C PHE A 185 -7.96 -5.37 0.22
N ALA A 186 -7.81 -5.22 -1.11
CA ALA A 186 -8.96 -5.10 -2.01
C ALA A 186 -9.90 -6.32 -1.91
N ALA A 187 -9.35 -7.53 -1.87
CA ALA A 187 -10.11 -8.76 -1.69
C ALA A 187 -10.81 -8.81 -0.33
N TYR A 188 -10.15 -8.38 0.75
CA TYR A 188 -10.77 -8.25 2.07
C TYR A 188 -11.98 -7.31 2.02
N VAL A 189 -11.82 -6.10 1.49
CA VAL A 189 -12.92 -5.12 1.37
C VAL A 189 -14.09 -5.68 0.56
N ALA A 190 -13.81 -6.34 -0.57
CA ALA A 190 -14.84 -6.94 -1.42
C ALA A 190 -15.56 -8.13 -0.75
N ALA A 191 -14.89 -8.83 0.16
CA ALA A 191 -15.42 -10.01 0.83
C ALA A 191 -16.22 -9.70 2.10
N LEU A 192 -16.18 -8.46 2.61
CA LEU A 192 -16.92 -8.06 3.81
C LEU A 192 -18.42 -8.38 3.69
N GLY A 193 -18.97 -9.04 4.71
CA GLY A 193 -20.37 -9.45 4.76
C GLY A 193 -20.71 -10.66 3.88
N THR A 194 -19.69 -11.34 3.33
CA THR A 194 -19.86 -12.55 2.52
C THR A 194 -19.19 -13.76 3.18
N PRO A 195 -19.53 -15.00 2.76
CA PRO A 195 -18.85 -16.20 3.25
C PRO A 195 -17.32 -16.22 2.99
N ALA A 196 -16.82 -15.40 2.07
CA ALA A 196 -15.40 -15.32 1.73
C ALA A 196 -14.58 -14.45 2.71
N GLU A 197 -15.22 -13.71 3.62
CA GLU A 197 -14.56 -12.73 4.51
C GLU A 197 -13.43 -13.36 5.34
N GLY A 198 -13.67 -14.56 5.89
CA GLY A 198 -12.68 -15.27 6.70
C GLY A 198 -11.41 -15.60 5.92
N ALA A 199 -11.57 -16.18 4.71
CA ALA A 199 -10.44 -16.52 3.85
C ALA A 199 -9.67 -15.28 3.38
N ALA A 200 -10.38 -14.20 3.05
CA ALA A 200 -9.75 -12.94 2.65
C ALA A 200 -8.99 -12.28 3.81
N THR A 201 -9.52 -12.37 5.03
CA THR A 201 -8.86 -11.89 6.25
C THR A 201 -7.57 -12.67 6.50
N THR A 202 -7.59 -14.01 6.41
CA THR A 202 -6.38 -14.84 6.52
C THR A 202 -5.35 -14.51 5.46
N ALA A 203 -5.78 -14.28 4.21
CA ALA A 203 -4.87 -13.91 3.13
C ALA A 203 -4.23 -12.53 3.35
N LEU A 204 -4.99 -11.57 3.90
CA LEU A 204 -4.47 -10.25 4.25
C LEU A 204 -3.47 -10.32 5.40
N THR A 205 -3.76 -11.03 6.48
CA THR A 205 -2.85 -11.12 7.64
C THR A 205 -1.58 -11.91 7.36
N ALA A 206 -1.56 -12.74 6.30
CA ALA A 206 -0.35 -13.40 5.82
C ALA A 206 0.61 -12.47 5.04
N VAL A 207 0.24 -11.19 4.79
CA VAL A 207 1.08 -10.23 4.09
C VAL A 207 2.16 -9.67 5.03
N GLY A 208 3.42 -9.95 4.72
CA GLY A 208 4.56 -9.47 5.51
C GLY A 208 4.59 -10.09 6.91
N HIS A 209 5.45 -9.57 7.79
CA HIS A 209 5.52 -10.04 9.18
C HIS A 209 4.37 -9.48 10.02
N THR A 210 4.20 -8.16 9.98
CA THR A 210 3.17 -7.44 10.75
C THR A 210 2.28 -6.54 9.88
N SER A 211 2.65 -6.30 8.63
CA SER A 211 1.95 -5.32 7.77
C SER A 211 0.50 -5.69 7.45
N GLY A 212 0.23 -6.95 7.15
CA GLY A 212 -1.13 -7.45 6.95
C GLY A 212 -2.03 -7.23 8.16
N LEU A 213 -1.49 -7.50 9.35
CA LEU A 213 -2.20 -7.26 10.62
C LEU A 213 -2.44 -5.76 10.87
N GLY A 214 -1.44 -4.91 10.60
CA GLY A 214 -1.57 -3.45 10.70
C GLY A 214 -2.66 -2.90 9.80
N LEU A 215 -2.65 -3.28 8.51
CA LEU A 215 -3.67 -2.91 7.54
C LEU A 215 -5.07 -3.32 8.00
N LEU A 216 -5.23 -4.56 8.47
CA LEU A 216 -6.50 -5.05 8.99
C LEU A 216 -6.96 -4.25 10.22
N ALA A 217 -6.06 -3.99 11.17
CA ALA A 217 -6.37 -3.23 12.38
C ALA A 217 -6.81 -1.80 12.06
N GLY A 218 -6.15 -1.13 11.11
CA GLY A 218 -6.55 0.17 10.59
C GLY A 218 -7.94 0.15 9.94
N ALA A 219 -8.21 -0.86 9.11
CA ALA A 219 -9.50 -1.04 8.46
C ALA A 219 -10.63 -1.27 9.46
N VAL A 220 -10.42 -2.14 10.46
CA VAL A 220 -11.38 -2.40 11.54
C VAL A 220 -11.66 -1.14 12.35
N ALA A 221 -10.63 -0.39 12.71
CA ALA A 221 -10.79 0.88 13.40
C ALA A 221 -11.63 1.86 12.56
N ALA A 222 -11.39 1.95 11.25
CA ALA A 222 -12.14 2.83 10.36
C ALA A 222 -13.62 2.45 10.32
N ARG A 223 -13.92 1.15 10.19
CA ARG A 223 -15.32 0.68 10.21
C ARG A 223 -16.04 1.05 11.50
N ARG A 224 -15.38 0.95 12.66
CA ARG A 224 -15.97 1.40 13.94
C ARG A 224 -16.29 2.90 13.93
N HIS A 225 -15.33 3.69 13.49
CA HIS A 225 -15.49 5.13 13.44
C HIS A 225 -16.61 5.57 12.50
N LEU A 226 -16.77 4.89 11.36
CA LEU A 226 -17.88 5.14 10.45
C LEU A 226 -19.22 4.82 11.11
N LEU A 227 -19.34 3.70 11.84
CA LEU A 227 -20.55 3.35 12.58
C LEU A 227 -20.87 4.36 13.69
N ASP A 228 -19.86 4.83 14.42
CA ASP A 228 -20.02 5.83 15.49
C ASP A 228 -20.46 7.21 14.93
N THR A 229 -20.04 7.53 13.70
CA THR A 229 -20.32 8.83 13.06
C THR A 229 -21.64 8.82 12.29
N ASP A 230 -21.98 7.70 11.62
CA ASP A 230 -23.27 7.50 10.96
C ASP A 230 -24.42 7.43 11.98
N GLY A 231 -24.13 6.95 13.20
CA GLY A 231 -25.05 7.03 14.34
C GLY A 231 -25.35 8.45 14.87
N TYR A 232 -24.61 9.47 14.40
CA TYR A 232 -24.85 10.89 14.69
C TYR A 232 -25.60 11.63 13.57
N ALA A 233 -25.90 10.95 12.46
CA ALA A 233 -26.63 11.50 11.31
C ALA A 233 -28.08 10.98 11.20
N ALA A 234 -28.64 10.43 12.28
CA ALA A 234 -30.04 10.03 12.40
C ALA A 234 -30.84 11.03 13.24
#